data_AF-A0A8T2Z1U5-F1
#
_entry.id   AF-A0A8T2Z1U5-F1
#
_cell.length_a   1.000
_cell.length_b   1.000
_cell.length_c   1.000
_cell.angle_alpha   90.00
_cell.angle_beta   90.00
_cell.angle_gamma   90.00
#
_symmetry.space_group_name_H-M   'P 1'
#
loop_
_entity.id
_entity.type
_entity.pdbx_description
1 polymer ?
#
loop_
_entity_poly.entity_id
_entity_poly.type
_entity_poly.pdbx_seq_one_letter_code
_entity_poly.pdbx_strand_id
1 'polypeptide(L)'
;MPNWELKNCCERDQVSFLVTIAIFSVVILALWRTFIMTPFKLITVFLHEASHAIACKLTCGQVEGMQVHANEGGVTQTRGGVYWLILPAGYLGSSFWGMALVLASTNLITARIAAGGLAVALLIVLFIAQNWTLRGLCIGFIIFLAVVWVLQEKTTVRILRYVILFIGICLSHYIFPFLFELPSLPWCHC
;
A
#
# COMPACT_ATOMS: atom_id res chain seq x y z
N MET A 1 -17.33 -40.67 7.75
CA MET A 1 -17.59 -39.22 7.58
C MET A 1 -16.44 -38.51 8.28
N PRO A 2 -15.65 -37.65 7.61
CA PRO A 2 -14.55 -36.97 8.28
C PRO A 2 -15.11 -35.90 9.21
N ASN A 3 -14.73 -35.96 10.48
CA ASN A 3 -15.17 -35.04 11.53
C ASN A 3 -14.35 -33.76 11.43
N TRP A 4 -14.98 -32.66 11.05
CA TRP A 4 -14.41 -31.32 10.86
C TRP A 4 -14.38 -30.53 12.18
N GLU A 5 -14.06 -31.20 13.29
CA GLU A 5 -13.78 -30.54 14.56
C GLU A 5 -12.34 -29.98 14.56
N LEU A 6 -12.11 -28.89 13.82
CA LEU A 6 -10.89 -28.06 13.90
C LEU A 6 -10.90 -27.20 15.17
N LYS A 7 -11.10 -27.82 16.34
CA LYS A 7 -11.35 -27.08 17.58
C LYS A 7 -10.08 -26.58 18.29
N ASN A 8 -8.88 -27.03 17.89
CA ASN A 8 -7.66 -26.76 18.68
C ASN A 8 -6.32 -26.67 17.91
N CYS A 9 -6.31 -26.64 16.57
CA CYS A 9 -5.04 -26.71 15.81
C CYS A 9 -4.55 -25.40 15.19
N CYS A 10 -5.24 -24.26 15.37
CA CYS A 10 -4.81 -22.98 14.76
C CYS A 10 -5.18 -21.70 15.52
N GLU A 11 -5.71 -21.78 16.75
CA GLU A 11 -6.35 -20.62 17.36
C GLU A 11 -5.34 -19.60 17.91
N ARG A 12 -4.27 -20.03 18.57
CA ARG A 12 -3.42 -19.09 19.35
C ARG A 12 -2.59 -18.13 18.50
N ASP A 13 -1.96 -18.63 17.43
CA ASP A 13 -1.14 -17.80 16.55
C ASP A 13 -1.99 -16.93 15.61
N GLN A 14 -3.13 -17.45 15.16
CA GLN A 14 -4.06 -16.70 14.30
C GLN A 14 -4.77 -15.60 15.10
N VAL A 15 -5.19 -15.88 16.34
CA VAL A 15 -5.76 -14.86 17.24
C VAL A 15 -4.69 -13.82 17.60
N SER A 16 -3.45 -14.23 17.88
CA SER A 16 -2.36 -13.27 18.14
C SER A 16 -2.10 -12.36 16.93
N PHE A 17 -2.17 -12.91 15.72
CA PHE A 17 -2.05 -12.13 14.48
C PHE A 17 -3.24 -11.17 14.28
N LEU A 18 -4.47 -11.63 14.51
CA LEU A 18 -5.68 -10.79 14.43
C LEU A 18 -5.65 -9.66 15.46
N VAL A 19 -5.27 -9.96 16.70
CA VAL A 19 -5.13 -8.97 17.78
C VAL A 19 -4.05 -7.96 17.44
N THR A 20 -2.92 -8.41 16.87
CA THR A 20 -1.86 -7.51 16.39
C THR A 20 -2.37 -6.58 15.29
N ILE A 21 -3.14 -7.10 14.32
CA ILE A 21 -3.78 -6.28 13.28
C ILE A 21 -4.71 -5.25 13.90
N ALA A 22 -5.56 -5.66 14.85
CA ALA A 22 -6.51 -4.76 15.50
C ALA A 22 -5.80 -3.63 16.27
N ILE A 23 -4.76 -3.96 17.05
CA ILE A 23 -3.96 -2.97 17.78
C ILE A 23 -3.30 -2.01 16.80
N PHE A 24 -2.63 -2.51 15.76
CA PHE A 24 -2.01 -1.64 14.77
C PHE A 24 -3.02 -0.78 14.03
N SER A 25 -4.21 -1.31 13.72
CA SER A 25 -5.28 -0.54 13.07
C SER A 25 -5.69 0.66 13.93
N VAL A 26 -5.91 0.45 15.23
CA VAL A 26 -6.25 1.53 16.17
C VAL A 26 -5.11 2.54 16.29
N VAL A 27 -3.87 2.07 16.42
CA VAL A 27 -2.69 2.94 16.51
C VAL A 27 -2.52 3.77 15.24
N ILE A 28 -2.65 3.17 14.06
CA ILE A 28 -2.54 3.87 12.77
C ILE A 28 -3.61 4.95 12.65
N LEU A 29 -4.87 4.65 13.02
CA LEU A 29 -5.95 5.64 13.00
C LEU A 29 -5.69 6.79 13.97
N ALA A 30 -5.21 6.50 15.18
CA ALA A 30 -4.89 7.52 16.18
C ALA A 30 -3.68 8.38 15.77
N LEU A 31 -2.65 7.77 15.17
CA LEU A 31 -1.42 8.45 14.73
C LEU A 31 -1.53 9.00 13.30
N TRP A 32 -2.66 8.86 12.62
CA TRP A 32 -2.81 9.26 11.21
C TRP A 32 -2.45 10.73 10.98
N ARG A 33 -2.73 11.61 11.94
CA ARG A 33 -2.46 13.05 11.84
C ARG A 33 -1.00 13.43 12.13
N THR A 34 -0.14 12.47 12.44
CA THR A 34 1.27 12.74 12.79
C THR A 34 2.19 12.72 11.57
N PHE A 35 3.22 13.57 11.58
CA PHE A 35 4.22 13.67 10.51
C PHE A 35 5.03 12.39 10.30
N ILE A 36 5.11 11.53 11.32
CA ILE A 36 5.79 10.23 11.24
C ILE A 36 5.12 9.31 10.20
N MET A 37 3.81 9.47 9.98
CA MET A 37 3.02 8.66 9.05
C MET A 37 3.06 9.18 7.61
N THR A 38 3.52 10.41 7.38
CA THR A 38 3.61 11.03 6.05
C THR A 38 4.28 10.15 4.99
N PRO A 39 5.49 9.57 5.19
CA PRO A 39 6.10 8.71 4.17
C PRO A 39 5.24 7.50 3.82
N PHE A 40 4.57 6.89 4.82
CA PHE A 40 3.69 5.74 4.61
C PHE A 40 2.45 6.13 3.83
N LYS A 41 1.82 7.25 4.16
CA LYS A 41 0.66 7.77 3.42
C LYS A 41 0.99 8.05 1.96
N LEU A 42 2.13 8.65 1.68
CA LEU A 42 2.52 8.95 0.30
C LEU A 42 2.63 7.69 -0.57
N ILE A 43 3.01 6.54 0.00
CA ILE A 43 3.03 5.25 -0.73
C ILE A 43 1.62 4.71 -0.95
N THR A 44 0.74 4.88 0.04
CA THR A 44 -0.66 4.46 -0.13
C THR A 44 -1.35 5.26 -1.24
N VAL A 45 -1.09 6.57 -1.33
CA VAL A 45 -1.52 7.45 -2.43
C VAL A 45 -0.89 6.97 -3.75
N PHE A 46 0.41 6.67 -3.74
CA PHE A 46 1.09 6.17 -4.93
C PHE A 46 0.50 4.85 -5.46
N LEU A 47 0.22 3.88 -4.61
CA LEU A 47 -0.39 2.60 -5.01
C LEU A 47 -1.85 2.78 -5.47
N HIS A 48 -2.55 3.76 -4.92
CA HIS A 48 -3.88 4.18 -5.37
C HIS A 48 -3.83 4.70 -6.82
N GLU A 49 -2.94 5.67 -7.08
CA GLU A 49 -2.69 6.23 -8.41
C GLU A 49 -2.17 5.19 -9.41
N ALA A 50 -1.29 4.29 -8.97
CA ALA A 50 -0.82 3.17 -9.78
C ALA A 50 -1.96 2.23 -10.18
N SER A 51 -2.97 2.04 -9.32
CA SER A 51 -4.14 1.22 -9.64
C SER A 51 -5.02 1.86 -10.70
N HIS A 52 -5.16 3.20 -10.71
CA HIS A 52 -5.77 3.94 -11.82
C HIS A 52 -4.98 3.75 -13.13
N ALA A 53 -3.65 3.85 -13.08
CA ALA A 53 -2.79 3.65 -14.24
C ALA A 53 -2.90 2.23 -14.82
N ILE A 54 -2.92 1.20 -13.96
CA ILE A 54 -3.10 -0.20 -14.36
C ILE A 54 -4.46 -0.41 -15.02
N ALA A 55 -5.53 0.10 -14.41
CA ALA A 55 -6.88 0.01 -14.98
C ALA A 55 -6.99 0.72 -16.34
N CYS A 56 -6.38 1.90 -16.47
CA CYS A 56 -6.28 2.60 -17.74
C CYS A 56 -5.63 1.71 -18.81
N LYS A 57 -4.47 1.11 -18.49
CA LYS A 57 -3.77 0.19 -19.41
C LYS A 57 -4.60 -1.04 -19.78
N LEU A 58 -5.33 -1.63 -18.83
CA LEU A 58 -6.23 -2.77 -19.08
C LEU A 58 -7.42 -2.39 -19.97
N THR A 59 -7.90 -1.15 -19.89
CA THR A 59 -8.96 -0.62 -20.76
C THR A 59 -8.43 -0.06 -22.09
N CYS A 60 -7.20 -0.42 -22.48
CA CYS A 60 -6.51 0.07 -23.67
C CYS A 60 -6.28 1.59 -23.72
N GLY A 61 -6.32 2.28 -22.57
CA GLY A 61 -5.91 3.67 -22.44
C GLY A 61 -4.39 3.83 -22.37
N GLN A 62 -3.92 5.05 -22.55
CA GLN A 62 -2.52 5.43 -22.47
C GLN A 62 -2.28 6.24 -21.20
N VAL A 63 -1.25 5.90 -20.42
CA VAL A 63 -0.85 6.69 -19.25
C VAL A 63 0.21 7.69 -19.69
N GLU A 64 -0.08 8.98 -19.59
CA GLU A 64 0.84 10.05 -19.99
C GLU A 64 1.82 10.40 -18.85
N GLY A 65 1.40 10.27 -17.60
CA GLY A 65 2.28 10.47 -16.46
C GLY A 65 1.56 10.32 -15.12
N MET A 66 2.33 10.22 -14.04
CA MET A 66 1.83 10.15 -12.68
C MET A 66 2.62 11.10 -11.79
N GLN A 67 1.91 11.86 -10.96
CA GLN A 67 2.49 12.83 -10.05
C GLN A 67 1.92 12.61 -8.66
N VAL A 68 2.78 12.61 -7.64
CA VAL A 68 2.39 12.55 -6.23
C VAL A 68 3.06 13.72 -5.54
N HIS A 69 2.25 14.50 -4.84
CA HIS A 69 2.65 15.68 -4.11
C HIS A 69 2.89 15.32 -2.64
N ALA A 70 3.79 16.07 -1.99
CA ALA A 70 4.08 15.90 -0.56
C ALA A 70 2.87 16.23 0.35
N ASN A 71 1.84 16.88 -0.21
CA ASN A 71 0.58 17.20 0.45
C ASN A 71 -0.43 16.04 0.41
N GLU A 72 0.05 14.79 0.38
CA GLU A 72 -0.79 13.58 0.40
C GLU A 72 -1.74 13.43 -0.81
N GLY A 73 -1.56 14.24 -1.86
CA GLY A 73 -2.35 14.23 -3.09
C GLY A 73 -1.62 13.59 -4.28
N GLY A 74 -2.34 12.84 -5.09
CA GLY A 74 -1.84 12.21 -6.33
C GLY A 74 -2.67 12.63 -7.53
N VAL A 75 -2.04 12.63 -8.71
CA VAL A 75 -2.74 12.77 -10.00
C VAL A 75 -2.09 11.87 -11.04
N THR A 76 -2.89 10.99 -11.62
CA THR A 76 -2.51 10.17 -12.77
C THR A 76 -3.15 10.75 -14.02
N GLN A 77 -2.31 11.23 -14.95
CA GLN A 77 -2.75 11.67 -16.26
C GLN A 77 -2.92 10.46 -17.19
N THR A 78 -4.16 10.18 -17.53
CA THR A 78 -4.55 9.10 -18.44
C THR A 78 -5.26 9.66 -19.66
N ARG A 79 -4.92 9.15 -20.83
CA ARG A 79 -5.49 9.49 -22.12
C ARG A 79 -6.23 8.28 -22.71
N GLY A 80 -7.56 8.42 -22.80
CA GLY A 80 -8.44 7.34 -23.25
C GLY A 80 -8.66 6.25 -22.19
N GLY A 81 -9.41 5.21 -22.57
CA GLY A 81 -9.87 4.16 -21.68
C GLY A 81 -11.30 4.37 -21.17
N VAL A 82 -11.82 3.39 -20.42
CA VAL A 82 -13.19 3.43 -19.89
C VAL A 82 -13.14 4.07 -18.49
N TYR A 83 -13.40 5.37 -18.40
CA TYR A 83 -13.38 6.13 -17.15
C TYR A 83 -14.22 5.49 -16.04
N TRP A 84 -15.33 4.85 -16.41
CA TRP A 84 -16.21 4.12 -15.49
C TRP A 84 -15.52 3.00 -14.71
N LEU A 85 -14.48 2.38 -15.28
CA LEU A 85 -13.66 1.36 -14.63
C LEU A 85 -12.42 1.96 -13.97
N ILE A 86 -11.86 3.02 -14.54
CA ILE A 86 -10.66 3.68 -14.02
C ILE A 86 -10.96 4.35 -12.68
N LEU A 87 -12.08 5.07 -12.55
CA LEU A 87 -12.46 5.80 -11.33
C LEU A 87 -12.58 4.91 -10.07
N PRO A 88 -13.28 3.76 -10.08
CA PRO A 88 -13.31 2.88 -8.92
C PRO A 88 -12.01 2.10 -8.70
N ALA A 89 -11.16 1.95 -9.74
CA ALA A 89 -9.97 1.12 -9.65
C ALA A 89 -8.93 1.59 -8.63
N GLY A 90 -8.84 2.89 -8.34
CA GLY A 90 -7.97 3.41 -7.29
C GLY A 90 -8.35 2.87 -5.91
N TYR A 91 -9.62 3.05 -5.54
CA TYR A 91 -10.15 2.59 -4.25
C TYR A 91 -10.14 1.07 -4.13
N LEU A 92 -10.60 0.37 -5.17
CA LEU A 92 -10.57 -1.10 -5.21
C LEU A 92 -9.13 -1.63 -5.16
N GLY A 93 -8.21 -0.95 -5.84
CA GLY A 93 -6.78 -1.26 -5.83
C GLY A 93 -6.17 -1.12 -4.44
N SER A 94 -6.41 -0.02 -3.73
CA SER A 94 -5.90 0.17 -2.36
C SER A 94 -6.34 -0.96 -1.42
N SER A 95 -7.62 -1.36 -1.47
CA SER A 95 -8.11 -2.50 -0.68
C SER A 95 -7.49 -3.83 -1.11
N PHE A 96 -7.35 -4.06 -2.42
CA PHE A 96 -6.76 -5.28 -2.96
C PHE A 96 -5.28 -5.43 -2.57
N TRP A 97 -4.49 -4.39 -2.77
CA TRP A 97 -3.06 -4.38 -2.39
C TRP A 97 -2.89 -4.47 -0.87
N GLY A 98 -3.74 -3.80 -0.09
CA GLY A 98 -3.75 -3.91 1.37
C GLY A 98 -3.98 -5.35 1.83
N MET A 99 -5.00 -6.03 1.30
CA MET A 99 -5.27 -7.43 1.60
C MET A 99 -4.13 -8.34 1.15
N ALA A 100 -3.58 -8.13 -0.05
CA ALA A 100 -2.48 -8.92 -0.58
C ALA A 100 -1.22 -8.82 0.30
N LEU A 101 -0.89 -7.61 0.79
CA LEU A 101 0.25 -7.40 1.69
C LEU A 101 0.02 -8.00 3.09
N VAL A 102 -1.20 -7.90 3.62
CA VAL A 102 -1.55 -8.56 4.89
C VAL A 102 -1.44 -10.07 4.77
N LEU A 103 -1.94 -10.67 3.68
CA LEU A 103 -1.81 -12.10 3.42
C LEU A 103 -0.35 -12.51 3.19
N ALA A 104 0.43 -11.70 2.47
CA ALA A 104 1.85 -11.95 2.25
C ALA A 104 2.66 -11.91 3.56
N SER A 105 2.21 -11.16 4.56
CA SER A 105 2.86 -11.12 5.87
C SER A 105 2.72 -12.42 6.67
N THR A 106 1.87 -13.37 6.27
CA THR A 106 1.70 -14.64 7.01
C THR A 106 2.99 -15.45 7.07
N ASN A 107 3.82 -15.39 6.02
CA ASN A 107 5.05 -16.14 5.88
C ASN A 107 6.25 -15.21 5.61
N LEU A 108 7.40 -15.51 6.19
CA LEU A 108 8.64 -14.73 6.00
C LEU A 108 9.10 -14.69 4.53
N ILE A 109 8.98 -15.81 3.83
CA ILE A 109 9.37 -15.91 2.41
C ILE A 109 8.41 -15.05 1.55
N THR A 110 7.11 -15.16 1.77
CA THR A 110 6.11 -14.38 1.03
C THR A 110 6.23 -12.89 1.34
N ALA A 111 6.55 -12.52 2.57
CA ALA A 111 6.82 -11.15 2.98
C ALA A 111 8.06 -10.58 2.24
N ARG A 112 9.13 -11.36 2.10
CA ARG A 112 10.30 -11.00 1.27
C ARG A 112 9.89 -10.77 -0.18
N ILE A 113 9.13 -11.70 -0.77
CA ILE A 113 8.67 -11.57 -2.16
C ILE A 113 7.80 -10.30 -2.32
N ALA A 114 6.92 -10.02 -1.37
CA ALA A 114 6.05 -8.84 -1.40
C ALA A 114 6.85 -7.53 -1.28
N ALA A 115 7.85 -7.46 -0.39
CA ALA A 115 8.73 -6.29 -0.29
C ALA A 115 9.55 -6.09 -1.57
N GLY A 116 10.06 -7.18 -2.16
CA GLY A 116 10.76 -7.13 -3.44
C GLY A 116 9.85 -6.67 -4.58
N GLY A 117 8.63 -7.20 -4.64
CA GLY A 117 7.62 -6.80 -5.63
C GLY A 117 7.24 -5.33 -5.50
N LEU A 118 7.03 -4.84 -4.26
CA LEU A 118 6.75 -3.43 -3.99
C LEU A 118 7.94 -2.54 -4.40
N ALA A 119 9.17 -2.94 -4.07
CA ALA A 119 10.37 -2.21 -4.47
C ALA A 119 10.53 -2.14 -6.00
N VAL A 120 10.31 -3.25 -6.71
CA VAL A 120 10.37 -3.30 -8.17
C VAL A 120 9.26 -2.45 -8.80
N ALA A 121 8.04 -2.51 -8.28
CA ALA A 121 6.93 -1.68 -8.76
C ALA A 121 7.25 -0.18 -8.62
N LEU A 122 7.82 0.23 -7.47
CA LEU A 122 8.30 1.59 -7.27
C LEU A 122 9.44 1.98 -8.21
N LEU A 123 10.33 1.04 -8.53
CA LEU A 123 11.46 1.24 -9.44
C LEU A 123 10.97 1.43 -10.89
N ILE A 124 9.99 0.65 -11.35
CA ILE A 124 9.38 0.81 -12.68
C ILE A 124 8.75 2.19 -12.81
N VAL A 125 7.99 2.64 -11.80
CA VAL A 125 7.35 3.96 -11.86
C VAL A 125 8.36 5.09 -11.67
N LEU A 126 9.47 4.88 -10.94
CA LEU A 126 10.58 5.84 -10.86
C LEU A 126 11.11 6.21 -12.25
N PHE A 127 11.16 5.25 -13.19
CA PHE A 127 11.56 5.52 -14.57
C PHE A 127 10.51 6.29 -15.37
N ILE A 128 9.23 6.13 -15.05
CA ILE A 128 8.11 6.83 -15.70
C ILE A 128 7.92 8.25 -15.11
N ALA A 129 8.34 8.45 -13.86
CA ALA A 129 8.23 9.70 -13.13
C ALA A 129 9.03 10.83 -13.77
N GLN A 130 8.32 11.89 -14.16
CA GLN A 130 8.91 13.12 -14.71
C GLN A 130 9.31 14.13 -13.59
N ASN A 131 8.73 14.01 -12.38
CA ASN A 131 8.91 14.98 -11.30
C ASN A 131 10.04 14.60 -10.32
N TRP A 132 10.81 15.61 -9.90
CA TRP A 132 11.89 15.47 -8.91
C TRP A 132 11.40 15.00 -7.53
N THR A 133 10.22 15.43 -7.08
CA THR A 133 9.62 15.03 -5.80
C THR A 133 9.26 13.55 -5.76
N LEU A 134 8.63 13.04 -6.82
CA LEU A 134 8.26 11.63 -6.93
C LEU A 134 9.49 10.74 -7.04
N ARG A 135 10.52 11.20 -7.76
CA ARG A 135 11.81 10.50 -7.82
C ARG A 135 12.49 10.41 -6.45
N GLY A 136 12.56 11.51 -5.72
CA GLY A 136 13.12 11.54 -4.36
C GLY A 136 12.36 10.63 -3.39
N LEU A 137 11.03 10.63 -3.46
CA LEU A 137 10.18 9.75 -2.66
C LEU A 137 10.42 8.26 -2.98
N CYS A 138 10.40 7.89 -4.26
CA CYS A 138 10.64 6.50 -4.68
C CYS A 138 12.02 6.02 -4.26
N ILE A 139 13.07 6.82 -4.45
CA ILE A 139 14.43 6.48 -4.01
C ILE A 139 14.49 6.33 -2.49
N GLY A 140 13.94 7.30 -1.74
CA GLY A 140 13.91 7.27 -0.28
C GLY A 140 13.23 6.01 0.26
N PHE A 141 12.12 5.60 -0.37
CA PHE A 141 11.41 4.40 0.06
C PHE A 141 12.07 3.09 -0.40
N ILE A 142 12.70 3.05 -1.58
CA ILE A 142 13.53 1.92 -2.00
C ILE A 142 14.69 1.72 -1.00
N ILE A 143 15.34 2.81 -0.58
CA ILE A 143 16.38 2.77 0.45
C ILE A 143 15.79 2.30 1.78
N PHE A 144 14.63 2.80 2.19
CA PHE A 144 13.96 2.35 3.42
C PHE A 144 13.66 0.84 3.38
N LEU A 145 13.07 0.33 2.29
CA LEU A 145 12.81 -1.10 2.11
C LEU A 145 14.11 -1.92 2.10
N ALA A 146 15.18 -1.42 1.47
CA ALA A 146 16.49 -2.07 1.46
C ALA A 146 17.11 -2.11 2.87
N VAL A 147 17.01 -1.03 3.63
CA VAL A 147 17.49 -0.98 5.03
C VAL A 147 16.71 -1.98 5.89
N VAL A 148 15.38 -2.02 5.78
CA VAL A 148 14.55 -2.99 6.52
C VAL A 148 14.86 -4.43 6.09
N TRP A 149 15.15 -4.65 4.80
CA TRP A 149 15.58 -5.96 4.28
C TRP A 149 16.92 -6.41 4.87
N VAL A 150 17.91 -5.51 4.89
CA VAL A 150 19.23 -5.79 5.46
C VAL A 150 19.14 -5.98 6.98
N LEU A 151 18.32 -5.18 7.67
CA LEU A 151 18.06 -5.36 9.10
C LEU A 151 17.47 -6.74 9.40
N GLN A 152 16.56 -7.23 8.55
CA GLN A 152 16.02 -8.57 8.66
C GLN A 152 17.10 -9.65 8.48
N GLU A 153 18.00 -9.50 7.51
CA GLU A 153 19.06 -10.48 7.29
C GLU A 153 20.08 -10.49 8.43
N LYS A 154 20.29 -9.34 9.08
CA LYS A 154 21.17 -9.16 10.25
C LYS A 154 20.53 -9.55 11.58
N THR A 155 19.20 -9.58 11.69
CA THR A 155 18.48 -9.71 12.95
C THR A 155 17.53 -10.90 12.89
N THR A 156 17.64 -11.87 13.80
CA THR A 156 16.75 -13.05 13.92
C THR A 156 15.30 -12.70 14.34
N VAL A 157 15.03 -11.42 14.62
CA VAL A 157 13.72 -10.90 15.00
C VAL A 157 12.86 -10.69 13.74
N ARG A 158 11.61 -11.15 13.80
CA ARG A 158 10.61 -11.15 12.71
C ARG A 158 10.08 -9.74 12.34
N ILE A 159 10.96 -8.74 12.24
CA ILE A 159 10.60 -7.31 12.08
C ILE A 159 9.98 -7.03 10.71
N LEU A 160 10.49 -7.64 9.63
CA LEU A 160 9.95 -7.43 8.27
C LEU A 160 8.46 -7.80 8.17
N ARG A 161 8.05 -8.84 8.89
CA ARG A 161 6.66 -9.29 8.95
C ARG A 161 5.77 -8.18 9.52
N TYR A 162 6.18 -7.57 10.62
CA TYR A 162 5.44 -6.47 11.24
C TYR A 162 5.44 -5.20 10.38
N VAL A 163 6.55 -4.89 9.70
CA VAL A 163 6.63 -3.71 8.82
C VAL A 163 5.73 -3.86 7.59
N ILE A 164 5.72 -5.02 6.93
CA ILE A 164 4.82 -5.26 5.79
C ILE A 164 3.38 -5.33 6.24
N LEU A 165 3.11 -5.95 7.39
CA LEU A 165 1.78 -5.94 8.00
C LEU A 165 1.32 -4.50 8.26
N PHE A 166 2.19 -3.66 8.83
CA PHE A 166 1.91 -2.25 9.10
C PHE A 166 1.63 -1.47 7.81
N ILE A 167 2.45 -1.65 6.77
CA ILE A 167 2.22 -1.06 5.44
C ILE A 167 0.88 -1.53 4.86
N GLY A 168 0.57 -2.83 4.92
CA GLY A 168 -0.70 -3.39 4.43
C GLY A 168 -1.93 -2.87 5.19
N ILE A 169 -1.83 -2.70 6.51
CA ILE A 169 -2.89 -2.10 7.33
C ILE A 169 -3.05 -0.60 7.00
N CYS A 170 -1.95 0.13 6.78
CA CYS A 170 -2.02 1.51 6.32
C CYS A 170 -2.70 1.62 4.95
N LEU A 171 -2.38 0.73 4.00
CA LEU A 171 -3.02 0.70 2.67
C LEU A 171 -4.53 0.45 2.74
N SER A 172 -4.94 -0.50 3.59
CA SER A 172 -6.37 -0.83 3.76
C SER A 172 -7.14 0.28 4.49
N HIS A 173 -6.52 0.97 5.44
CA HIS A 173 -7.14 2.07 6.17
C HIS A 173 -7.07 3.42 5.46
N TYR A 174 -6.27 3.57 4.41
CA TYR A 174 -6.14 4.83 3.65
C TYR A 174 -7.50 5.42 3.22
N ILE A 175 -8.45 4.57 2.85
CA ILE A 175 -9.80 4.96 2.44
C ILE A 175 -10.57 5.69 3.54
N PHE A 176 -10.39 5.32 4.81
CA PHE A 176 -11.27 5.79 5.88
C PHE A 176 -11.02 7.26 6.29
N PRO A 177 -9.78 7.70 6.57
CA PRO A 177 -9.46 9.11 6.78
C PRO A 177 -9.68 9.95 5.52
N PHE A 178 -9.35 9.42 4.34
CA PHE A 178 -9.57 10.12 3.08
C PHE A 178 -11.05 10.45 2.88
N LEU A 179 -11.96 9.51 3.20
CA LEU A 179 -13.42 9.73 3.15
C LEU A 179 -13.90 10.83 4.11
N PHE A 180 -13.24 10.97 5.27
CA PHE A 180 -13.53 12.01 6.27
C PHE A 180 -12.94 13.39 5.89
N GLU A 181 -11.89 13.41 5.06
CA GLU A 181 -11.24 14.62 4.56
C GLU A 181 -11.84 15.12 3.22
N LEU A 182 -12.66 14.29 2.55
CA LEU A 182 -13.45 14.63 1.35
C LEU A 182 -14.24 15.94 1.43
N PRO A 183 -14.82 16.39 2.56
CA PRO A 183 -15.57 17.65 2.61
C PRO A 183 -14.72 18.90 2.33
N SER A 184 -13.38 18.77 2.35
CA SER A 184 -12.45 19.91 2.27
C SER A 184 -11.57 19.94 1.02
N LEU A 185 -11.55 18.86 0.24
CA LEU A 185 -10.82 18.81 -1.02
C LEU A 185 -11.74 19.27 -2.16
N PRO A 186 -11.41 20.36 -2.88
CA PRO A 186 -12.17 20.75 -4.05
C PRO A 186 -12.09 19.60 -5.04
N TRP A 187 -13.25 19.03 -5.35
CA TRP A 187 -13.51 18.06 -6.41
C TRP A 187 -12.37 18.00 -7.44
N CYS A 188 -11.56 16.94 -7.37
CA CYS A 188 -10.70 16.54 -8.47
C CYS A 188 -11.61 16.13 -9.64
N HIS A 189 -12.04 17.14 -10.41
CA HIS A 189 -12.39 16.94 -11.80
C HIS A 189 -11.11 16.50 -12.51
N CYS A 190 -10.96 15.20 -12.71
CA CYS A 190 -10.16 14.67 -13.82
C CYS A 190 -10.86 15.02 -15.15
#